data_AF-A0A2D8QYA0-F1
#
_entry.id   AF-A0A2D8QYA0-F1
#
_cell.length_a   1.000
_cell.length_b   1.000
_cell.length_c   1.000
_cell.angle_alpha   90.00
_cell.angle_beta   90.00
_cell.angle_gamma   90.00
#
_symmetry.space_group_name_H-M   'P 1'
#
loop_
_entity.id
_entity.type
_entity.pdbx_description
1 polymer ?
#
loop_
_entity_poly.entity_id
_entity_poly.type
_entity_poly.pdbx_seq_one_letter_code
_entity_poly.pdbx_strand_id
1 'polypeptide(L)'
;SGPVETFEVNALYSIQGFDNCESNASVRLMTIYAAQHNPYSKDVDDGTALGEIFIGTQGLVKSSHLVWDFMSQYSKSSETEG
;
A
#
# COMPACT_ATOMS: atom_id res chain seq x y z
N SER A 1 20.74 6.88 -7.88
CA SER A 1 19.95 6.07 -6.93
C SER A 1 20.81 4.99 -6.32
N GLY A 2 20.62 4.72 -5.03
CA GLY A 2 21.27 3.60 -4.33
C GLY A 2 20.74 2.22 -4.76
N PRO A 3 21.29 1.12 -4.22
CA PRO A 3 20.79 -0.22 -4.47
C PRO A 3 19.33 -0.36 -3.99
N VAL A 4 18.57 -1.23 -4.65
CA VAL A 4 17.20 -1.55 -4.25
C VAL A 4 17.24 -2.34 -2.94
N GLU A 5 16.50 -1.86 -1.94
CA GLU A 5 16.29 -2.57 -0.68
C GLU A 5 14.89 -3.19 -0.65
N THR A 6 14.77 -4.41 -0.14
CA THR A 6 13.47 -5.07 0.02
C THR A 6 12.98 -4.88 1.45
N PHE A 7 11.87 -4.16 1.62
CA PHE A 7 11.28 -3.87 2.93
C PHE A 7 10.32 -4.95 3.36
N GLU A 8 9.52 -5.46 2.43
CA GLU A 8 8.55 -6.51 2.72
C GLU A 8 8.27 -7.35 1.47
N VAL A 9 8.10 -8.65 1.67
CA VAL A 9 7.55 -9.58 0.67
C VAL A 9 6.66 -10.58 1.41
N ASN A 10 5.42 -10.73 0.97
CA ASN A 10 4.51 -11.74 1.50
C ASN A 10 3.67 -12.39 0.37
N ALA A 11 2.63 -13.15 0.69
CA ALA A 11 1.83 -13.82 -0.34
C ALA A 11 0.98 -12.87 -1.22
N LEU A 12 0.78 -11.62 -0.78
CA LEU A 12 -0.15 -10.66 -1.38
C LEU A 12 0.57 -9.49 -2.08
N TYR A 13 1.67 -9.01 -1.50
CA TYR A 13 2.41 -7.85 -2.00
C TYR A 13 3.90 -7.86 -1.65
N SER A 14 4.65 -7.00 -2.33
CA SER A 14 6.04 -6.66 -2.02
C SER A 14 6.25 -5.15 -1.95
N ILE A 15 7.18 -4.70 -1.11
CA ILE A 15 7.64 -3.31 -1.01
C ILE A 15 9.14 -3.25 -1.24
N GLN A 16 9.53 -2.48 -2.25
CA GLN A 16 10.93 -2.19 -2.60
C GLN A 16 11.22 -0.72 -2.33
N GLY A 17 12.39 -0.41 -1.79
CA GLY A 17 12.83 0.95 -1.52
C GLY A 17 14.02 1.36 -2.37
N PHE A 18 14.00 2.65 -2.71
CA PHE A 18 15.05 3.32 -3.46
C PHE A 18 15.45 4.56 -2.69
N ASP A 19 16.63 4.49 -2.08
CA ASP A 19 17.20 5.58 -1.31
C ASP A 19 18.31 6.27 -2.11
N ASN A 20 18.85 7.37 -1.58
CA ASN A 20 19.83 8.21 -2.27
C ASN A 20 19.33 8.69 -3.65
N CYS A 21 18.07 9.11 -3.69
CA CYS A 21 17.51 9.84 -4.83
C CYS A 21 17.89 11.33 -4.73
N GLU A 22 17.74 12.05 -5.84
CA GLU A 22 17.99 13.49 -5.87
C GLU A 22 17.15 14.22 -4.81
N SER A 23 17.68 15.33 -4.28
CA SER A 23 17.00 16.15 -3.26
C SER A 23 16.65 15.41 -1.96
N ASN A 24 17.46 14.42 -1.55
CA ASN A 24 17.22 13.58 -0.37
C ASN A 24 15.87 12.84 -0.41
N ALA A 25 15.34 12.59 -1.60
CA ALA A 25 14.10 11.85 -1.74
C ALA A 25 14.30 10.36 -1.37
N SER A 26 13.27 9.79 -0.76
CA SER A 26 13.14 8.35 -0.52
C SER A 26 11.91 7.86 -1.28
N VAL A 27 12.05 6.78 -2.05
CA VAL A 27 10.95 6.21 -2.84
C VAL A 27 10.65 4.80 -2.35
N ARG A 28 9.37 4.45 -2.30
CA ARG A 28 8.88 3.09 -2.05
C ARG A 28 7.96 2.65 -3.18
N LEU A 29 8.24 1.49 -3.76
CA LEU A 29 7.40 0.82 -4.76
C LEU A 29 6.68 -0.35 -4.10
N MET A 30 5.37 -0.22 -3.95
CA MET A 30 4.50 -1.32 -3.58
C MET A 30 3.96 -2.01 -4.85
N THR A 31 4.11 -3.32 -4.92
CA THR A 31 3.47 -4.16 -5.95
C THR A 31 2.53 -5.14 -5.27
N ILE A 32 1.24 -5.06 -5.59
CA ILE A 32 0.22 -5.99 -5.10
C ILE A 32 -0.08 -6.98 -6.24
N TYR A 33 0.21 -8.25 -6.04
CA TYR A 33 0.05 -9.31 -7.05
C TYR A 33 -1.07 -10.29 -6.74
N ALA A 34 -1.45 -10.41 -5.46
CA ALA A 34 -2.60 -11.21 -5.06
C ALA A 34 -3.43 -10.43 -4.04
N ALA A 35 -4.46 -9.75 -4.52
CA ALA A 35 -5.55 -9.23 -3.73
C ALA A 35 -6.72 -9.01 -4.68
N GLN A 36 -7.94 -9.29 -4.26
CA GLN A 36 -9.12 -8.84 -5.00
C GLN A 36 -9.12 -7.30 -5.00
N HIS A 37 -8.82 -6.67 -6.14
CA HIS A 37 -8.69 -5.21 -6.28
C HIS A 37 -10.03 -4.57 -6.60
N ASN A 38 -11.10 -4.97 -5.91
CA ASN A 38 -12.35 -4.23 -5.98
C ASN A 38 -12.38 -3.25 -4.79
N PRO A 39 -11.99 -1.97 -4.99
CA PRO A 39 -11.96 -0.97 -3.93
C PRO A 39 -13.37 -0.58 -3.47
N TYR A 40 -14.40 -0.93 -4.24
CA TYR A 40 -15.77 -0.58 -3.97
C TYR A 40 -16.45 -1.74 -3.26
N SER A 41 -16.59 -1.67 -1.94
CA SER A 41 -17.29 -2.70 -1.14
C SER A 41 -18.75 -2.95 -1.51
N LYS A 42 -19.31 -2.14 -2.41
CA LYS A 42 -20.69 -2.23 -2.89
C LYS A 42 -20.78 -2.65 -4.34
N ASP A 43 -19.65 -2.90 -4.99
CA ASP A 43 -19.62 -3.38 -6.36
C ASP A 43 -19.65 -4.91 -6.31
N VAL A 44 -20.67 -5.47 -6.97
CA VAL A 44 -21.09 -6.87 -7.13
C VAL A 44 -21.83 -7.55 -5.96
N ASP A 45 -23.12 -7.24 -5.86
CA ASP A 45 -24.17 -8.27 -5.75
C ASP A 45 -25.13 -8.04 -6.92
N ASP A 46 -24.79 -8.59 -8.09
CA ASP A 46 -25.64 -8.55 -9.30
C ASP A 46 -26.61 -9.75 -9.37
N GLY A 47 -26.71 -10.52 -8.29
CA GLY A 47 -27.49 -11.75 -8.22
C GLY A 47 -26.89 -12.94 -8.98
N THR A 48 -25.65 -12.82 -9.50
CA THR A 48 -24.94 -13.95 -10.12
C THR A 48 -24.02 -14.64 -9.10
N ALA A 49 -23.84 -15.96 -9.27
CA ALA A 49 -22.89 -16.72 -8.46
C ALA A 49 -21.45 -16.20 -8.59
N LEU A 50 -21.09 -15.53 -9.69
CA LEU A 50 -19.78 -14.90 -9.85
C LEU A 50 -19.69 -13.58 -9.06
N GLY A 51 -20.75 -12.77 -9.05
CA GLY A 51 -20.82 -11.56 -8.22
C GLY A 51 -20.65 -11.86 -6.73
N GLU A 52 -21.32 -12.92 -6.24
CA GLU A 52 -21.18 -13.40 -4.86
C GLU A 52 -19.78 -13.92 -4.50
N ILE A 53 -19.00 -14.41 -5.47
CA ILE A 53 -17.63 -14.90 -5.24
C ILE A 53 -16.59 -13.77 -5.31
N PHE A 54 -16.87 -12.70 -6.06
CA PHE A 54 -15.99 -11.56 -6.28
C PHE A 54 -16.46 -10.28 -5.59
N ILE A 55 -17.16 -10.42 -4.45
CA ILE A 55 -17.60 -9.31 -3.59
C ILE A 55 -16.48 -8.29 -3.43
N GLY A 56 -16.79 -7.00 -3.50
CA GLY A 56 -15.88 -5.92 -3.17
C GLY A 56 -15.22 -6.10 -1.80
N THR A 57 -14.01 -6.67 -1.77
CA THR A 57 -13.31 -6.95 -0.50
C THR A 57 -12.59 -5.72 0.05
N GLN A 58 -12.66 -4.59 -0.66
CA GLN A 58 -11.83 -3.39 -0.41
C GLN A 58 -10.32 -3.66 -0.53
N GLY A 59 -9.95 -4.82 -1.07
CA GLY A 59 -8.58 -5.33 -1.06
C GLY A 59 -8.23 -6.03 0.26
N LEU A 60 -7.53 -7.17 0.14
CA LEU A 60 -6.89 -7.84 1.28
C LEU A 60 -5.69 -7.04 1.84
N VAL A 61 -5.19 -6.09 1.05
CA VAL A 61 -4.05 -5.24 1.39
C VAL A 61 -4.56 -3.84 1.66
N LYS A 62 -4.36 -3.36 2.90
CA LYS A 62 -4.71 -2.00 3.32
C LYS A 62 -3.66 -0.99 2.83
N SER A 63 -3.54 -0.83 1.51
CA SER A 63 -2.51 -0.01 0.87
C SER A 63 -2.50 1.45 1.37
N SER A 64 -3.67 2.01 1.72
CA SER A 64 -3.77 3.35 2.32
C SER A 64 -3.07 3.47 3.68
N HIS A 65 -3.17 2.46 4.54
CA HIS A 65 -2.45 2.44 5.82
C HIS A 65 -0.94 2.32 5.58
N LEU A 66 -0.51 1.47 4.65
CA LEU A 66 0.91 1.30 4.33
C LEU A 66 1.54 2.59 3.77
N VAL A 67 0.80 3.32 2.92
CA VAL A 67 1.21 4.66 2.46
C VAL A 67 1.26 5.65 3.62
N TRP A 68 0.26 5.64 4.51
CA TRP A 68 0.24 6.51 5.69
C TRP A 68 1.41 6.24 6.62
N ASP A 69 1.71 4.99 6.92
CA ASP A 69 2.83 4.59 7.78
C ASP A 69 4.16 5.05 7.19
N PHE A 70 4.37 4.94 5.88
CA PHE A 70 5.54 5.49 5.19
C PHE A 70 5.63 7.01 5.33
N MET A 71 4.55 7.73 5.02
CA MET A 71 4.54 9.20 5.08
C MET A 71 4.72 9.73 6.50
N SER A 72 4.16 9.02 7.49
CA SER A 72 4.19 9.43 8.90
C SER A 72 5.61 9.52 9.47
N GLN A 73 6.56 8.75 8.92
CA GLN A 73 7.99 8.79 9.31
C GLN A 73 8.63 10.16 9.05
N TYR A 74 8.08 10.95 8.12
CA TYR A 74 8.56 12.28 7.76
C TYR A 74 7.67 13.39 8.32
N SER A 75 6.60 13.04 9.04
CA SER A 75 5.76 14.02 9.72
C SER A 75 6.50 14.64 10.90
N LYS A 76 6.26 15.93 11.17
CA LYS A 76 6.87 16.60 12.33
C LYS A 76 6.34 15.95 13.60
N SER A 77 7.23 15.49 14.47
CA SER A 77 6.86 15.21 15.86
C SER A 77 6.31 16.49 16.48
N SER A 78 5.17 16.42 17.16
CA SER A 78 4.66 17.51 17.97
C SER A 78 5.51 17.65 19.24
N GLU A 79 6.77 18.03 19.09
CA GLU A 79 7.64 18.41 20.20
C GLU A 79 8.22 19.80 19.91
N THR A 80 7.92 20.72 20.83
CA THR A 80 8.36 22.11 20.96
C THR A 80 7.37 23.18 20.46
N GLU A 81 6.31 23.40 21.22
CA GLU A 81 5.98 24.75 21.68
C GLU A 81 6.23 24.78 23.20
N GLY A 82 7.45 25.19 23.55
CA GLY A 82 7.82 25.60 24.90
C GLY A 82 8.07 27.10 24.92
#